data_AF-A0A2P7AM05-F1
#
_entry.id   AF-A0A2P7AM05-F1
#
_cell.length_a   1.000
_cell.length_b   1.000
_cell.length_c   1.000
_cell.angle_alpha   90.00
_cell.angle_beta   90.00
_cell.angle_gamma   90.00
#
_symmetry.space_group_name_H-M   'P 1'
#
loop_
_entity.id
_entity.type
_entity.pdbx_description
1 polymer ?
#
loop_
_entity_poly.entity_id
_entity_poly.type
_entity_poly.pdbx_seq_one_letter_code
_entity_poly.pdbx_strand_id
1 'polypeptide(L)'
;MDNIVWQKTSVGAKEPSHEFTAIAPNGIDVGRIYRIDGGLLKGRWRWIFLLGHSQFRQGIMSGDQASKQRAANEVRKTYERYLETPGCAGGGQSRILLKKQSNQIRVV
;
A
#
# COMPACT_ATOMS: atom_id res chain seq x y z
N MET A 1 -7.73 -12.20 0.30
CA MET A 1 -7.90 -10.86 0.89
C MET A 1 -6.51 -10.35 1.19
N ASP A 2 -6.12 -9.26 0.53
CA ASP A 2 -4.78 -8.71 0.66
C ASP A 2 -4.64 -8.02 2.02
N ASN A 3 -3.89 -8.68 2.91
CA ASN A 3 -3.71 -8.31 4.30
C ASN A 3 -2.75 -7.13 4.44
N ILE A 4 -3.16 -5.95 3.96
CA ILE A 4 -2.42 -4.71 4.20
C ILE A 4 -2.73 -4.20 5.62
N VAL A 5 -1.68 -3.88 6.38
CA VAL A 5 -1.78 -3.33 7.73
C VAL A 5 -1.49 -1.84 7.68
N TRP A 6 -2.32 -1.03 8.34
CA TRP A 6 -2.13 0.41 8.42
C TRP A 6 -1.39 0.79 9.70
N GLN A 7 -0.29 1.52 9.56
CA GLN A 7 0.52 2.04 10.67
C GLN A 7 0.58 3.56 10.61
N LYS A 8 0.65 4.24 11.78
CA LYS A 8 0.95 5.68 11.83
C LYS A 8 2.37 5.88 11.32
N THR A 9 2.58 6.80 10.40
CA THR A 9 3.89 6.96 9.75
C THR A 9 4.93 7.70 10.62
N SER A 10 4.48 8.44 11.64
CA SER A 10 5.37 9.26 12.47
C SER A 10 5.92 8.50 13.68
N VAL A 11 7.25 8.39 13.77
CA VAL A 11 7.96 8.16 15.04
C VAL A 11 8.25 9.54 15.62
N GLY A 12 7.59 9.91 16.73
CA GLY A 12 7.92 11.12 17.51
C GLY A 12 7.29 12.45 17.09
N ALA A 13 6.37 12.51 16.13
CA ALA A 13 5.65 13.75 15.84
C ALA A 13 4.57 14.01 16.91
N LYS A 14 4.56 15.23 17.48
CA LYS A 14 3.49 15.74 18.34
C LYS A 14 2.14 15.47 17.67
N GLU A 15 1.25 14.77 18.38
CA GLU A 15 -0.09 14.46 17.93
C GLU A 15 -0.87 15.72 17.48
N PRO A 16 -1.85 15.56 16.58
CA PRO A 16 -2.27 14.32 15.91
C PRO A 16 -1.67 14.21 14.50
N SER A 17 -0.82 13.20 14.26
CA SER A 17 -0.41 12.88 12.89
C SER A 17 -1.59 12.22 12.15
N HIS A 18 -2.20 12.95 11.22
CA HIS A 18 -3.27 12.44 10.36
C HIS A 18 -2.72 11.65 9.17
N GLU A 19 -1.69 10.84 9.42
CA GLU A 19 -0.90 10.20 8.38
C GLU A 19 -0.66 8.72 8.67
N PHE A 20 -0.94 7.88 7.68
CA PHE A 20 -0.87 6.44 7.80
C PHE A 20 -0.19 5.82 6.57
N THR A 21 0.62 4.79 6.78
CA THR A 21 1.24 3.96 5.75
C THR A 21 0.60 2.58 5.78
N ALA A 22 0.27 2.05 4.61
CA ALA A 22 -0.16 0.67 4.41
C ALA A 22 1.05 -0.20 4.10
N ILE A 23 1.16 -1.33 4.79
CA ILE A 23 2.27 -2.28 4.68
C ILE A 23 1.70 -3.66 4.31
N ALA A 24 2.23 -4.28 3.26
CA ALA A 24 1.89 -5.64 2.86
C ALA A 24 2.57 -6.69 3.76
N PRO A 25 2.10 -7.96 3.77
CA PRO A 25 2.65 -9.01 4.64
C PRO A 25 4.15 -9.28 4.47
N ASN A 26 4.72 -8.95 3.31
CA ASN A 26 6.14 -9.07 3.01
C ASN A 26 6.97 -7.86 3.49
N GLY A 27 6.38 -6.91 4.22
CA GLY A 27 7.05 -5.72 4.75
C GLY A 27 7.28 -4.63 3.71
N ILE A 28 6.63 -4.71 2.55
CA ILE A 28 6.67 -3.66 1.52
C ILE A 28 5.61 -2.60 1.84
N ASP A 29 5.99 -1.33 1.73
CA ASP A 29 5.04 -0.24 1.81
C ASP A 29 4.25 -0.16 0.50
N VAL A 30 2.91 -0.23 0.60
CA VAL A 30 2.01 -0.30 -0.55
C VAL A 30 1.16 0.95 -0.74
N GLY A 31 1.16 1.85 0.23
CA GLY A 31 0.54 3.15 0.06
C GLY A 31 0.58 4.01 1.31
N ARG A 32 0.17 5.27 1.15
CA ARG A 32 0.12 6.26 2.22
C ARG A 32 -1.14 7.09 2.08
N ILE A 33 -1.73 7.45 3.20
CA ILE A 33 -2.84 8.41 3.25
C ILE A 33 -2.54 9.50 4.26
N TYR A 34 -2.90 10.73 3.93
CA TYR A 34 -2.83 11.83 4.88
C TYR A 34 -3.92 12.86 4.66
N ARG A 35 -4.32 13.52 5.75
CA ARG A 35 -5.25 14.65 5.68
C ARG A 35 -4.51 15.86 5.11
N ILE A 36 -5.15 16.55 4.18
CA ILE A 36 -4.62 17.79 3.60
C ILE A 36 -4.97 18.93 4.55
N ASP A 37 -3.92 19.59 5.04
CA ASP A 37 -4.03 20.77 5.85
C ASP A 37 -3.79 22.02 4.99
N GLY A 38 -4.75 22.95 5.02
CA GLY A 38 -4.67 24.21 4.25
C GLY A 38 -5.07 24.09 2.77
N GLY A 39 -5.20 25.24 2.11
CA GLY A 39 -5.56 25.35 0.69
C GLY A 39 -7.00 24.97 0.35
N LEU A 40 -7.30 24.94 -0.96
CA LEU A 40 -8.65 24.66 -1.49
C LEU A 40 -9.15 23.23 -1.19
N LEU A 41 -8.23 22.30 -0.91
CA LEU A 41 -8.53 20.89 -0.63
C LEU A 41 -8.49 20.57 0.86
N LYS A 42 -8.41 21.59 1.74
CA LYS A 42 -8.36 21.43 3.19
C LYS A 42 -9.44 20.46 3.68
N GLY A 43 -9.02 19.51 4.52
CA GLY A 43 -9.91 18.53 5.14
C GLY A 43 -10.14 17.27 4.29
N ARG A 44 -9.81 17.28 2.99
CA ARG A 44 -9.75 16.07 2.17
C ARG A 44 -8.56 15.21 2.57
N TRP A 45 -8.57 13.97 2.08
CA TRP A 45 -7.54 12.98 2.32
C TRP A 45 -6.83 12.65 1.02
N ARG A 46 -5.53 12.89 0.96
CA ARG A 46 -4.69 12.43 -0.13
C ARG A 46 -4.38 10.95 0.07
N TRP A 47 -4.41 10.18 -1.00
CA TRP A 47 -3.89 8.82 -1.07
C TRP A 47 -2.78 8.75 -2.10
N ILE A 48 -1.79 7.91 -1.82
CA ILE A 48 -0.67 7.62 -2.71
C ILE A 48 -0.48 6.11 -2.71
N PHE A 49 -0.45 5.51 -3.90
CA PHE A 49 0.02 4.14 -4.10
C PHE A 49 1.55 4.15 -4.22
N LEU A 50 2.17 3.33 -3.39
CA LEU A 50 3.63 3.23 -3.25
C LEU A 50 4.02 1.78 -3.53
N LEU A 51 5.23 1.57 -4.06
CA LEU A 51 5.84 0.25 -4.09
C LEU A 51 7.31 0.40 -3.72
N GLY A 52 7.76 -0.37 -2.72
CA GLY A 52 9.15 -0.42 -2.29
C GLY A 52 9.32 -0.45 -0.78
N HIS A 53 10.56 -0.65 -0.34
CA HIS A 53 10.93 -0.47 1.06
C HIS A 53 11.10 1.01 1.39
N SER A 54 10.96 1.35 2.67
CA SER A 54 10.84 2.73 3.17
C SER A 54 11.88 3.74 2.62
N GLN A 55 13.10 3.31 2.35
CA GLN A 55 14.19 4.15 1.83
C GLN A 55 14.24 4.27 0.29
N PHE A 56 13.49 3.46 -0.46
CA PHE A 56 13.50 3.40 -1.93
C PHE A 56 12.10 3.59 -2.55
N ARG A 57 11.17 4.22 -1.81
CA ARG A 57 9.77 4.35 -2.22
C ARG A 57 9.61 5.28 -3.43
N GLN A 58 8.84 4.84 -4.43
CA GLN A 58 8.32 5.72 -5.49
C GLN A 58 6.79 5.83 -5.41
N GLY A 59 6.28 7.06 -5.50
CA GLY A 59 4.86 7.33 -5.67
C GLY A 59 4.48 7.24 -7.14
N ILE A 60 3.58 6.33 -7.48
CA ILE A 60 3.23 6.02 -8.86
C ILE A 60 1.83 6.55 -9.21
N MET A 61 0.88 6.43 -8.27
CA MET A 61 -0.49 6.91 -8.45
C MET A 61 -0.96 7.62 -7.19
N SER A 62 -1.75 8.68 -7.35
CA SER A 62 -2.29 9.43 -6.21
C SER A 62 -3.59 10.13 -6.54
N GLY A 63 -4.29 10.60 -5.51
CA GLY A 63 -5.49 11.43 -5.66
C GLY A 63 -6.05 11.88 -4.32
N ASP A 64 -7.18 12.59 -4.36
CA ASP A 64 -7.80 13.20 -3.18
C ASP A 64 -9.22 12.72 -2.96
N GLN A 65 -9.54 12.32 -1.74
CA GLN A 65 -10.83 11.78 -1.35
C GLN A 65 -11.47 12.58 -0.23
N ALA A 66 -12.79 12.53 -0.13
CA ALA A 66 -13.54 13.25 0.90
C ALA A 66 -13.30 12.70 2.32
N SER A 67 -12.83 11.46 2.46
CA SER A 67 -12.64 10.82 3.77
C SER A 67 -11.44 9.87 3.80
N LYS A 68 -10.94 9.62 5.02
CA LYS A 68 -9.86 8.67 5.31
C LYS A 68 -10.17 7.29 4.74
N GLN A 69 -11.38 6.79 4.96
CA GLN A 69 -11.78 5.46 4.51
C GLN A 69 -11.80 5.35 2.99
N ARG A 70 -12.25 6.40 2.28
CA ARG A 70 -12.21 6.42 0.81
C ARG A 70 -10.78 6.43 0.30
N ALA A 71 -9.89 7.25 0.88
CA ALA A 71 -8.47 7.25 0.56
C ALA A 71 -7.82 5.86 0.78
N ALA A 72 -8.11 5.21 1.91
CA ALA A 72 -7.62 3.87 2.20
C ALA A 72 -8.14 2.82 1.20
N ASN A 73 -9.41 2.93 0.79
CA ASN A 73 -10.00 2.04 -0.20
C ASN A 73 -9.37 2.20 -1.59
N GLU A 74 -8.98 3.42 -1.99
CA GLU A 74 -8.28 3.63 -3.26
C GLU A 74 -6.88 2.99 -3.25
N VAL A 75 -6.13 3.06 -2.14
CA VAL A 75 -4.87 2.31 -1.97
C VAL A 75 -5.11 0.82 -2.09
N ARG A 76 -6.12 0.28 -1.39
CA ARG A 76 -6.45 -1.16 -1.45
C ARG A 76 -6.76 -1.61 -2.87
N LYS A 77 -7.70 -0.93 -3.55
CA LYS A 77 -8.08 -1.27 -4.94
C LYS A 77 -6.91 -1.21 -5.90
N THR A 78 -6.04 -0.21 -5.74
CA THR A 78 -4.86 -0.07 -6.59
C THR A 78 -3.87 -1.20 -6.34
N TYR A 79 -3.70 -1.60 -5.08
CA TYR A 79 -2.85 -2.74 -4.71
C TYR A 79 -3.41 -4.08 -5.20
N GLU A 80 -4.71 -4.32 -5.06
CA GLU A 80 -5.39 -5.51 -5.59
C GLU A 80 -5.18 -5.60 -7.11
N ARG A 81 -5.44 -4.51 -7.85
CA ARG A 81 -5.17 -4.44 -9.29
C ARG A 81 -3.72 -4.69 -9.64
N TYR A 82 -2.80 -4.14 -8.86
CA TYR A 82 -1.37 -4.39 -9.06
C TYR A 82 -1.07 -5.89 -8.93
N LEU A 83 -1.58 -6.57 -7.91
CA LEU A 83 -1.37 -8.01 -7.70
C LEU A 83 -2.03 -8.88 -8.76
N GLU A 84 -3.17 -8.46 -9.30
CA GLU A 84 -3.87 -9.12 -10.42
C GLU A 84 -3.20 -8.88 -11.78
N THR A 85 -2.37 -7.83 -11.89
CA THR A 85 -1.71 -7.47 -13.15
C THR A 85 -0.48 -8.37 -13.37
N PRO A 86 -0.32 -8.98 -14.57
CA PRO A 86 0.87 -9.73 -14.92
C PRO A 86 2.16 -8.91 -14.79
N GLY A 87 3.24 -9.52 -14.30
CA GLY A 87 4.53 -8.84 -14.16
C GLY A 87 5.16 -8.39 -15.48
N CYS A 88 4.75 -8.96 -16.62
CA CYS A 88 5.14 -8.45 -17.94
C CYS A 88 4.47 -7.10 -18.27
N ALA A 89 3.31 -6.82 -17.70
CA ALA A 89 2.59 -5.55 -17.80
C ALA A 89 2.90 -4.58 -16.64
N GLY A 90 3.92 -4.89 -15.83
CA GLY A 90 4.34 -4.05 -14.69
C GLY A 90 3.58 -4.32 -13.38
N GLY A 91 2.79 -5.39 -13.30
CA GLY A 91 2.09 -5.78 -12.08
C GLY A 91 2.90 -6.66 -11.12
N GLY A 92 2.27 -7.03 -10.01
CA GLY A 92 2.85 -7.80 -8.91
C GLY A 92 2.82 -9.31 -9.09
N GLN A 93 2.11 -9.81 -10.11
CA GLN A 93 2.10 -11.23 -10.41
C GLN A 93 3.44 -11.63 -11.04
N SER A 94 4.24 -12.40 -10.31
CA SER A 94 5.57 -12.84 -10.74
C SER A 94 5.58 -13.37 -12.18
N ARG A 95 6.56 -12.93 -12.97
CA ARG A 95 6.82 -13.45 -14.34
C ARG A 95 7.21 -14.93 -14.32
N ILE A 96 7.72 -15.41 -13.19
CA ILE A 96 8.11 -16.79 -12.96
C ILE A 96 6.98 -17.43 -12.17
N LEU A 97 6.33 -18.44 -12.75
CA LEU A 97 5.43 -19.32 -12.00
C LEU A 97 6.25 -19.94 -10.88
N LEU A 98 6.08 -19.44 -9.65
CA LEU A 98 6.68 -20.05 -8.48
C LEU A 98 6.10 -21.46 -8.41
N LYS A 99 6.92 -22.48 -8.70
CA LYS A 99 6.54 -23.88 -8.48
C LYS A 99 6.04 -23.96 -7.04
N LYS A 100 4.76 -24.23 -6.85
CA LYS A 100 4.20 -24.52 -5.52
C LYS A 100 5.11 -25.58 -4.90
N GLN A 101 5.81 -25.24 -3.83
CA GLN A 101 6.50 -26.24 -3.03
C GLN A 101 5.41 -27.19 -2.53
N SER A 102 5.30 -28.33 -3.19
CA SER A 102 4.57 -29.45 -2.65
C SER A 102 5.37 -29.88 -1.44
N ASN A 103 4.90 -29.53 -0.25
CA ASN A 103 5.38 -30.13 0.99
C ASN A 103 5.06 -31.63 0.91
N GLN A 104 5.95 -32.41 0.28
CA GLN A 104 6.08 -33.81 0.61
C GLN A 104 6.81 -33.86 1.94
N ILE A 105 6.01 -33.85 3.01
CA ILE A 105 6.44 -34.37 4.30
C ILE A 105 6.78 -35.85 4.03
N ARG A 106 8.07 -36.17 3.90
CA ARG A 106 8.55 -37.54 4.06
C ARG A 106 8.82 -37.74 5.54
N VAL A 107 7.91 -38.44 6.20
CA VAL A 107 8.22 -39.18 7.43
C VAL A 107 8.72 -40.55 7.00
N VAL A 108 9.99 -40.86 7.25
CA VAL A 108 10.50 -42.19 7.64
C VAL A 108 11.70 -41.98 8.53
#